data_AF-V5ELM9-F1
#
_entry.id   AF-V5ELM9-F1
#
_cell.length_a   1.000
_cell.length_b   1.000
_cell.length_c   1.000
_cell.angle_alpha   90.00
_cell.angle_beta   90.00
_cell.angle_gamma   90.00
#
_symmetry.space_group_name_H-M   'P 1'
#
loop_
_entity.id
_entity.type
_entity.pdbx_description
1 polymer ?
#
loop_
_entity_poly.entity_id
_entity_poly.type
_entity_poly.pdbx_seq_one_letter_code
_entity_poly.pdbx_strand_id
1 'polypeptide(L)'
;MEYVDSTRRPRLDDTDQTRALISSFNYTTSSPPNLNVIVLPTTGANSLANPDYFNSSFCAIADAFADVLAGNQQVTVNSSDTRRGTEANNLDDVRRQFEVSGLDAGTNYTVWLFESNTTGQGSAQSVSTTLFPAIKMVTKRSENCRLVFDVPFCPNVAYSIPVNPSISTDRALSVIEEFVDPIYSNFSLTIDTFPCGSSEFGMYSYVQTCDSCKRSYQNWLCAVAMPRCTDALDDPSTQSRATQDGTELTGAPTGLNTDLLPYIVNRNGNGTGALTSRQPFIDQQLQPGLYGELLPCIYTCYFVSRTCPPLIQWTCPLWDITAQRDYGTFADSDEEGIGAAENGGAGKDGMRWGGYQRYIATDAFGNAYCNSMGVDFLLRESNGGLGRMPRGLYAISAAMMVSLVISVAL
;
A
#
# COMPACT_ATOMS: atom_id res chain seq x y z
N MET A 1 24.62 -18.62 -11.78
CA MET A 1 24.48 -17.48 -12.71
C MET A 1 23.74 -16.38 -11.96
N GLU A 2 24.21 -15.14 -12.03
CA GLU A 2 23.58 -14.01 -11.33
C GLU A 2 22.99 -13.04 -12.35
N TYR A 3 21.79 -12.53 -12.07
CA TYR A 3 21.11 -11.55 -12.91
C TYR A 3 20.30 -10.58 -12.04
N VAL A 4 20.21 -9.31 -12.46
CA VAL A 4 19.36 -8.30 -11.80
C VAL A 4 18.14 -8.04 -12.67
N ASP A 5 16.96 -8.35 -12.16
CA ASP A 5 15.69 -8.06 -12.84
C ASP A 5 15.14 -6.71 -12.37
N SER A 6 15.32 -5.67 -13.18
CA SER A 6 14.82 -4.32 -12.91
C SER A 6 13.38 -4.08 -13.36
N THR A 7 12.76 -5.05 -14.05
CA THR A 7 11.41 -4.93 -14.62
C THR A 7 10.33 -5.18 -13.57
N ARG A 8 10.61 -6.03 -12.59
CA ARG A 8 9.75 -6.31 -11.44
C ARG A 8 10.34 -5.69 -10.19
N ARG A 9 9.49 -5.12 -9.33
CA ARG A 9 9.94 -4.41 -8.12
C ARG A 9 9.16 -4.86 -6.89
N PRO A 10 9.85 -5.26 -5.81
CA PRO A 10 9.20 -5.40 -4.51
C PRO A 10 8.84 -4.01 -3.96
N ARG A 11 8.02 -3.98 -2.92
CA ARG A 11 7.61 -2.76 -2.23
C ARG A 11 7.69 -2.91 -0.72
N LEU A 12 7.99 -1.80 -0.05
CA LEU A 12 7.73 -1.66 1.39
C LEU A 12 6.23 -1.40 1.58
N ASP A 13 5.56 -2.17 2.43
CA ASP A 13 4.21 -1.83 2.86
C ASP A 13 4.30 -0.82 4.02
N ASP A 14 4.92 -1.21 5.15
CA ASP A 14 5.26 -0.32 6.26
C ASP A 14 6.25 -0.94 7.25
N THR A 15 6.67 -0.15 8.24
CA THR A 15 7.52 -0.58 9.37
C THR A 15 6.84 -0.32 10.72
N ASP A 16 7.23 -1.01 11.78
CA ASP A 16 7.09 -0.52 13.16
C ASP A 16 8.49 -0.28 13.77
N GLN A 17 8.60 -0.27 15.09
CA GLN A 17 9.86 -0.06 15.79
C GLN A 17 10.87 -1.21 15.56
N THR A 18 10.40 -2.44 15.37
CA THR A 18 11.25 -3.64 15.33
C THR A 18 10.93 -4.61 14.18
N ARG A 19 9.91 -4.30 13.39
CA ARG A 19 9.42 -5.11 12.28
C ARG A 19 9.21 -4.29 11.02
N ALA A 20 9.24 -4.98 9.89
CA ALA A 20 8.93 -4.42 8.58
C ALA A 20 8.11 -5.44 7.77
N LEU A 21 7.19 -4.93 6.95
CA LEU A 21 6.44 -5.74 6.00
C LEU A 21 6.81 -5.34 4.59
N ILE A 22 7.31 -6.32 3.82
CA ILE A 22 7.68 -6.17 2.42
C ILE A 22 6.80 -7.07 1.57
N SER A 23 6.27 -6.55 0.46
CA SER A 23 5.53 -7.36 -0.52
C SER A 23 6.31 -7.49 -1.82
N SER A 24 6.23 -8.67 -2.43
CA SER A 24 6.74 -8.91 -3.77
C SER A 24 5.85 -8.28 -4.84
N PHE A 25 6.32 -8.34 -6.08
CA PHE A 25 5.49 -8.20 -7.27
C PHE A 25 4.47 -9.36 -7.38
N ASN A 26 3.53 -9.22 -8.30
CA ASN A 26 2.49 -10.22 -8.54
C ASN A 26 3.00 -11.47 -9.23
N TYR A 27 2.43 -12.62 -8.88
CA TYR A 27 2.70 -13.91 -9.49
C TYR A 27 1.46 -14.83 -9.41
N THR A 28 1.45 -15.87 -10.23
CA THR A 28 0.35 -16.85 -10.30
C THR A 28 0.55 -18.01 -9.32
N THR A 29 -0.50 -18.43 -8.63
CA THR A 29 -0.46 -19.53 -7.62
C THR A 29 -0.04 -20.88 -8.16
N SER A 30 -0.18 -21.12 -9.47
CA SER A 30 0.22 -22.37 -10.13
C SER A 30 1.73 -22.57 -10.21
N SER A 31 2.52 -21.49 -10.11
CA SER A 31 3.98 -21.51 -10.14
C SER A 31 4.54 -20.42 -9.23
N PRO A 32 4.43 -20.56 -7.89
CA PRO A 32 4.92 -19.57 -6.96
C PRO A 32 6.46 -19.47 -7.06
N PRO A 33 7.03 -18.26 -7.16
CA PRO A 33 8.48 -18.08 -7.20
C PRO A 33 9.10 -18.36 -5.83
N ASN A 34 10.31 -18.92 -5.83
CA ASN A 34 11.08 -19.15 -4.60
C ASN A 34 11.79 -17.86 -4.17
N LEU A 35 11.01 -16.95 -3.60
CA LEU A 35 11.47 -15.62 -3.19
C LEU A 35 11.96 -15.61 -1.74
N ASN A 36 13.09 -14.95 -1.52
CA ASN A 36 13.73 -14.79 -0.22
C ASN A 36 14.19 -13.35 -0.03
N VAL A 37 14.33 -12.92 1.23
CA VAL A 37 14.68 -11.54 1.58
C VAL A 37 15.95 -11.51 2.44
N ILE A 38 16.84 -10.58 2.12
CA ILE A 38 17.98 -10.19 2.97
C ILE A 38 17.76 -8.75 3.43
N VAL A 39 18.00 -8.50 4.71
CA VAL A 39 17.92 -7.17 5.31
C VAL A 39 19.24 -6.87 6.02
N LEU A 40 19.84 -5.73 5.68
CA LEU A 40 21.07 -5.23 6.32
C LEU A 40 20.88 -3.78 6.75
N PRO A 41 21.50 -3.34 7.86
CA PRO A 41 21.66 -1.92 8.13
C PRO A 41 22.24 -1.20 6.91
N THR A 42 21.73 -0.01 6.59
CA THR A 42 22.23 0.77 5.45
C THR A 42 23.65 1.28 5.71
N THR A 43 24.01 1.49 6.97
CA THR A 43 25.32 1.98 7.41
C THR A 43 25.79 1.26 8.69
N GLY A 44 27.09 1.30 8.97
CA GLY A 44 27.69 0.70 10.17
C GLY A 44 28.40 -0.64 9.92
N ALA A 45 28.79 -1.32 10.99
CA ALA A 45 29.66 -2.50 10.94
C ALA A 45 29.03 -3.72 10.22
N ASN A 46 27.70 -3.81 10.22
CA ASN A 46 26.92 -4.90 9.62
C ASN A 46 26.28 -4.49 8.28
N SER A 47 26.75 -3.41 7.67
CA SER A 47 26.23 -2.89 6.40
C SER A 47 27.02 -3.41 5.20
N LEU A 48 26.41 -3.35 4.01
CA LEU A 48 27.08 -3.70 2.78
C LEU A 48 28.29 -2.77 2.55
N ALA A 49 29.48 -3.34 2.42
CA ALA A 49 30.68 -2.57 2.06
C ALA A 49 30.45 -1.84 0.73
N ASN A 50 30.74 -0.53 0.68
CA ASN A 50 30.54 0.33 -0.50
C ASN A 50 29.20 0.09 -1.24
N PRO A 51 28.07 0.54 -0.67
CA PRO A 51 26.75 0.25 -1.22
C PRO A 51 26.57 0.78 -2.64
N ASP A 52 27.25 1.85 -3.05
CA ASP A 52 27.15 2.39 -4.41
C ASP A 52 27.62 1.40 -5.48
N TYR A 53 28.56 0.52 -5.13
CA TYR A 53 29.15 -0.44 -6.07
C TYR A 53 28.55 -1.84 -5.96
N PHE A 54 28.22 -2.28 -4.74
CA PHE A 54 27.84 -3.67 -4.47
C PHE A 54 26.33 -3.91 -4.32
N ASN A 55 25.49 -2.87 -4.43
CA ASN A 55 24.02 -2.99 -4.29
C ASN A 55 23.37 -3.93 -5.33
N SER A 56 24.09 -4.30 -6.38
CA SER A 56 23.66 -5.23 -7.43
C SER A 56 24.44 -6.54 -7.45
N SER A 57 25.22 -6.85 -6.41
CA SER A 57 26.00 -8.10 -6.30
C SER A 57 25.48 -8.97 -5.16
N PHE A 58 24.80 -10.06 -5.51
CA PHE A 58 24.26 -11.03 -4.58
C PHE A 58 25.35 -11.64 -3.70
N CYS A 59 26.54 -11.95 -4.24
CA CYS A 59 27.63 -12.50 -3.43
C CYS A 59 28.06 -11.53 -2.34
N ALA A 60 28.25 -10.24 -2.66
CA ALA A 60 28.63 -9.23 -1.66
C ALA A 60 27.54 -9.05 -0.59
N ILE A 61 26.27 -9.09 -1.00
CA ILE A 61 25.13 -9.00 -0.09
C ILE A 61 25.04 -10.24 0.81
N ALA A 62 25.23 -11.43 0.24
CA ALA A 62 25.17 -12.70 0.96
C ALA A 62 26.31 -12.84 1.96
N ASP A 63 27.52 -12.44 1.59
CA ASP A 63 28.69 -12.44 2.48
C ASP A 63 28.46 -11.49 3.66
N ALA A 64 28.00 -10.26 3.39
CA ALA A 64 27.67 -9.30 4.45
C ALA A 64 26.56 -9.83 5.38
N PHE A 65 25.55 -10.52 4.83
CA PHE A 65 24.49 -11.13 5.63
C PHE A 65 24.98 -12.30 6.48
N ALA A 66 25.93 -13.10 5.99
CA ALA A 66 26.55 -14.16 6.76
C ALA A 66 27.28 -13.62 8.00
N ASP A 67 27.95 -12.46 7.88
CA ASP A 67 28.59 -11.79 9.01
C ASP A 67 27.57 -11.33 10.07
N VAL A 68 26.40 -10.81 9.65
CA VAL A 68 25.30 -10.44 10.56
C VAL A 68 24.79 -11.67 11.33
N LEU A 69 24.59 -12.79 10.63
CA LEU A 69 24.15 -14.05 11.25
C LEU A 69 25.18 -14.60 12.24
N ALA A 70 26.47 -14.43 11.97
CA ALA A 70 27.54 -14.82 12.89
C ALA A 70 27.62 -13.91 14.13
N GLY A 71 27.15 -12.66 14.02
CA GLY A 71 27.19 -11.63 15.07
C GLY A 71 26.09 -11.72 16.14
N ASN A 72 25.30 -12.80 16.21
CA ASN A 72 24.13 -12.97 17.10
C ASN A 72 22.98 -11.95 16.90
N GLN A 73 22.94 -11.18 15.82
CA GLN A 73 21.80 -10.33 15.49
C GLN A 73 20.71 -11.17 14.82
N GLN A 74 19.65 -11.50 15.57
CA GLN A 74 18.58 -12.40 15.11
C GLN A 74 17.51 -11.65 14.31
N VAL A 75 17.81 -11.35 13.04
CA VAL A 75 16.78 -10.95 12.08
C VAL A 75 16.00 -12.18 11.66
N THR A 76 14.69 -12.21 11.92
CA THR A 76 13.81 -13.32 11.55
C THR A 76 12.88 -12.90 10.42
N VAL A 77 12.76 -13.72 9.39
CA VAL A 77 11.89 -13.47 8.23
C VAL A 77 10.84 -14.57 8.13
N ASN A 78 9.57 -14.18 8.32
CA ASN A 78 8.42 -15.04 8.05
C ASN A 78 7.81 -14.64 6.71
N SER A 79 7.28 -15.60 5.96
CA SER A 79 6.67 -15.32 4.66
C SER A 79 5.30 -15.97 4.53
N SER A 80 4.36 -15.26 3.92
CA SER A 80 3.01 -15.74 3.61
C SER A 80 2.51 -15.09 2.32
N ASP A 81 1.38 -15.54 1.80
CA ASP A 81 0.83 -15.02 0.54
C ASP A 81 -0.35 -14.08 0.80
N THR A 82 -0.48 -13.04 -0.03
CA THR A 82 -1.52 -12.02 0.08
C THR A 82 -2.11 -11.63 -1.28
N ARG A 83 -3.37 -11.20 -1.28
CA ARG A 83 -4.12 -10.66 -2.43
C ARG A 83 -4.45 -9.17 -2.25
N ARG A 84 -3.72 -8.48 -1.35
CA ARG A 84 -3.95 -7.06 -1.03
C ARG A 84 -3.64 -6.17 -2.23
N GLY A 85 -4.54 -5.22 -2.51
CA GLY A 85 -4.37 -4.20 -3.54
C GLY A 85 -4.26 -4.78 -4.96
N THR A 86 -5.07 -5.80 -5.27
CA THR A 86 -5.16 -6.44 -6.59
C THR A 86 -6.62 -6.46 -7.03
N GLU A 87 -6.99 -5.68 -8.03
CA GLU A 87 -8.36 -5.73 -8.59
C GLU A 87 -8.45 -5.56 -10.10
N ALA A 88 -7.38 -5.18 -10.80
CA ALA A 88 -7.47 -5.10 -12.26
C ALA A 88 -7.47 -6.46 -12.97
N ASN A 89 -6.92 -7.49 -12.32
CA ASN A 89 -6.88 -8.84 -12.87
C ASN A 89 -7.63 -9.79 -11.92
N ASN A 90 -8.87 -10.13 -12.28
CA ASN A 90 -9.67 -11.17 -11.62
C ASN A 90 -9.05 -12.60 -11.69
N LEU A 91 -7.79 -12.72 -12.12
CA LEU A 91 -7.06 -13.96 -12.35
C LEU A 91 -5.73 -13.90 -11.59
N ASP A 92 -5.64 -14.68 -10.50
CA ASP A 92 -4.39 -15.11 -9.85
C ASP A 92 -3.32 -14.03 -9.62
N ASP A 93 -3.71 -12.85 -9.14
CA ASP A 93 -2.81 -11.79 -8.70
C ASP A 93 -2.47 -11.99 -7.21
N VAL A 94 -1.53 -12.89 -6.93
CA VAL A 94 -1.02 -13.16 -5.58
C VAL A 94 0.37 -12.55 -5.42
N ARG A 95 0.66 -12.05 -4.22
CA ARG A 95 1.97 -11.50 -3.84
C ARG A 95 2.47 -12.25 -2.62
N ARG A 96 3.80 -12.37 -2.50
CA ARG A 96 4.45 -12.92 -1.31
C ARG A 96 4.73 -11.75 -0.39
N GLN A 97 4.27 -11.83 0.84
CA GLN A 97 4.60 -10.88 1.89
C GLN A 97 5.63 -11.48 2.83
N PHE A 98 6.57 -10.65 3.27
CA PHE A 98 7.67 -10.98 4.16
C PHE A 98 7.58 -10.09 5.39
N GLU A 99 7.27 -10.70 6.53
CA GLU A 99 7.39 -10.05 7.84
C GLU A 99 8.82 -10.24 8.33
N VAL A 100 9.56 -9.14 8.38
CA VAL A 100 10.90 -9.08 8.97
C VAL A 100 10.75 -8.61 10.40
N SER A 101 11.42 -9.28 11.34
CA SER A 101 11.41 -8.95 12.77
C SER A 101 12.83 -8.99 13.35
N GLY A 102 13.02 -8.36 14.52
CA GLY A 102 14.34 -8.25 15.14
C GLY A 102 15.18 -7.07 14.61
N LEU A 103 14.50 -6.02 14.14
CA LEU A 103 15.14 -4.77 13.70
C LEU A 103 15.29 -3.79 14.88
N ASP A 104 16.27 -2.89 14.77
CA ASP A 104 16.52 -1.84 15.75
C ASP A 104 15.66 -0.60 15.47
N ALA A 105 15.23 0.10 16.51
CA ALA A 105 14.40 1.30 16.41
C ALA A 105 15.12 2.45 15.69
N GLY A 106 14.39 3.24 14.90
CA GLY A 106 14.90 4.46 14.26
C GLY A 106 16.09 4.25 13.31
N THR A 107 16.27 3.03 12.79
CA THR A 107 17.46 2.61 12.04
C THR A 107 17.14 2.47 10.55
N ASN A 108 18.09 2.92 9.71
CA ASN A 108 17.99 2.78 8.26
C ASN A 108 18.42 1.37 7.85
N TYR A 109 17.57 0.70 7.09
CA TYR A 109 17.82 -0.62 6.52
C TYR A 109 17.71 -0.60 5.00
N THR A 110 18.51 -1.45 4.37
CA THR A 110 18.40 -1.79 2.97
C THR A 110 17.96 -3.25 2.85
N VAL A 111 16.95 -3.48 2.02
CA VAL A 111 16.31 -4.78 1.84
C VAL A 111 16.47 -5.23 0.39
N TRP A 112 16.87 -6.47 0.19
CA TRP A 112 16.96 -7.10 -1.11
C TRP A 112 16.04 -8.30 -1.17
N LEU A 113 15.20 -8.34 -2.20
CA LEU A 113 14.47 -9.53 -2.59
C LEU A 113 15.31 -10.28 -3.63
N PHE A 114 15.38 -11.60 -3.53
CA PHE A 114 16.03 -12.44 -4.52
C PHE A 114 15.26 -13.74 -4.74
N GLU A 115 15.40 -14.29 -5.94
CA GLU A 115 14.88 -15.59 -6.33
C GLU A 115 16.03 -16.57 -6.51
N SER A 116 15.93 -17.76 -5.92
CA SER A 116 16.94 -18.82 -6.07
C SER A 116 16.35 -20.04 -6.75
N ASN A 117 16.95 -20.42 -7.88
CA ASN A 117 16.57 -21.57 -8.68
C ASN A 117 17.75 -22.53 -8.78
N THR A 118 17.55 -23.78 -8.34
CA THR A 118 18.57 -24.84 -8.46
C THR A 118 18.32 -25.63 -9.74
N THR A 119 19.26 -25.57 -10.68
CA THR A 119 19.22 -26.32 -11.94
C THR A 119 20.27 -27.43 -11.96
N GLY A 120 19.83 -28.68 -12.15
CA GLY A 120 20.68 -29.86 -12.27
C GLY A 120 20.14 -31.09 -11.51
N GLN A 121 20.40 -32.29 -12.02
CA GLN A 121 20.18 -33.56 -11.30
C GLN A 121 21.55 -34.17 -10.93
N GLY A 122 21.73 -34.60 -9.67
CA GLY A 122 22.98 -35.23 -9.19
C GLY A 122 23.98 -34.25 -8.56
N SER A 123 25.29 -34.55 -8.67
CA SER A 123 26.40 -33.82 -8.01
C SER A 123 26.84 -32.51 -8.68
N ALA A 124 26.27 -32.17 -9.85
CA ALA A 124 26.52 -30.92 -10.56
C ALA A 124 25.29 -30.00 -10.46
N GLN A 125 25.05 -29.48 -9.25
CA GLN A 125 23.99 -28.50 -8.99
C GLN A 125 24.50 -27.11 -9.36
N SER A 126 23.80 -26.43 -10.26
CA SER A 126 24.04 -25.03 -10.57
C SER A 126 22.95 -24.19 -9.90
N VAL A 127 23.35 -23.16 -9.15
CA VAL A 127 22.41 -22.20 -8.55
C VAL A 127 22.35 -20.96 -9.44
N SER A 128 21.14 -20.60 -9.84
CA SER A 128 20.85 -19.33 -10.49
C SER A 128 20.14 -18.43 -9.50
N THR A 129 20.63 -17.20 -9.37
CA THR A 129 20.05 -16.20 -8.48
C THR A 129 19.63 -14.97 -9.27
N THR A 130 18.39 -14.55 -9.10
CA THR A 130 17.88 -13.30 -9.64
C THR A 130 17.69 -12.32 -8.50
N LEU A 131 18.37 -11.18 -8.56
CA LEU A 131 18.25 -10.09 -7.59
C LEU A 131 17.25 -9.05 -8.10
N PHE A 132 16.41 -8.51 -7.21
CA PHE A 132 15.48 -7.43 -7.52
C PHE A 132 15.97 -6.10 -6.92
N PRO A 133 15.44 -4.95 -7.39
CA PRO A 133 15.85 -3.64 -6.88
C PRO A 133 15.68 -3.53 -5.37
N ALA A 134 16.71 -2.98 -4.73
CA ALA A 134 16.73 -2.80 -3.28
C ALA A 134 15.66 -1.81 -2.81
N ILE A 135 15.10 -2.08 -1.64
CA ILE A 135 14.19 -1.19 -0.93
C ILE A 135 14.99 -0.54 0.19
N LYS A 136 14.89 0.78 0.32
CA LYS A 136 15.39 1.51 1.49
C LYS A 136 14.22 1.74 2.44
N MET A 137 14.44 1.53 3.73
CA MET A 137 13.41 1.70 4.74
C MET A 137 13.99 2.21 6.04
N VAL A 138 13.14 2.81 6.87
CA VAL A 138 13.47 3.26 8.22
C VAL A 138 12.47 2.66 9.18
N THR A 139 12.95 2.06 10.27
CA THR A 139 12.09 1.64 11.37
C THR A 139 11.65 2.84 12.18
N LYS A 140 10.46 2.75 12.76
CA LYS A 140 9.92 3.84 13.59
C LYS A 140 10.71 3.95 14.89
N ARG A 141 10.75 5.14 15.48
CA ARG A 141 11.43 5.40 16.77
C ARG A 141 10.51 5.06 17.93
N SER A 142 9.24 5.47 17.82
CA SER A 142 8.21 5.29 18.83
C SER A 142 7.65 3.86 18.82
N GLU A 143 7.38 3.34 20.02
CA GLU A 143 6.69 2.07 20.24
C GLU A 143 5.15 2.18 20.08
N ASN A 144 4.64 3.41 19.92
CA ASN A 144 3.21 3.71 19.83
C ASN A 144 2.58 3.28 18.48
N CYS A 145 3.38 2.89 17.51
CA CYS A 145 2.94 2.44 16.19
C CYS A 145 3.14 0.93 16.08
N ARG A 146 2.05 0.17 15.95
CA ARG A 146 2.06 -1.29 15.83
C ARG A 146 1.75 -1.72 14.40
N LEU A 147 2.68 -2.43 13.75
CA LEU A 147 2.46 -3.00 12.42
C LEU A 147 1.39 -4.10 12.46
N VAL A 148 0.33 -3.92 11.67
CA VAL A 148 -0.76 -4.90 11.50
C VAL A 148 -0.99 -5.21 10.03
N PHE A 149 -1.30 -6.47 9.74
CA PHE A 149 -1.58 -7.00 8.42
C PHE A 149 -2.46 -8.26 8.54
N ASP A 150 -2.96 -8.76 7.42
CA ASP A 150 -3.91 -9.90 7.37
C ASP A 150 -5.15 -9.72 8.26
N VAL A 151 -5.66 -8.48 8.33
CA VAL A 151 -6.83 -8.10 9.13
C VAL A 151 -8.11 -8.49 8.38
N PRO A 152 -8.91 -9.48 8.84
CA PRO A 152 -10.03 -10.01 8.06
C PRO A 152 -11.12 -9.00 7.71
N PHE A 153 -11.50 -8.14 8.66
CA PHE A 153 -12.49 -7.08 8.46
C PHE A 153 -11.94 -5.87 7.68
N CYS A 154 -10.62 -5.79 7.47
CA CYS A 154 -9.94 -4.75 6.70
C CYS A 154 -8.79 -5.33 5.83
N PRO A 155 -9.10 -6.08 4.75
CA PRO A 155 -8.10 -6.90 4.03
C PRO A 155 -6.96 -6.12 3.37
N ASN A 156 -7.16 -4.83 3.09
CA ASN A 156 -6.15 -3.98 2.47
C ASN A 156 -5.24 -3.25 3.48
N VAL A 157 -5.44 -3.43 4.79
CA VAL A 157 -4.57 -2.87 5.83
C VAL A 157 -3.30 -3.71 5.93
N ALA A 158 -2.15 -3.02 5.87
CA ALA A 158 -0.82 -3.61 5.97
C ALA A 158 0.20 -2.56 6.41
N TYR A 159 -0.16 -1.80 7.43
CA TYR A 159 0.62 -0.68 7.93
C TYR A 159 0.50 -0.57 9.44
N SER A 160 1.33 0.27 10.04
CA SER A 160 1.32 0.50 11.48
C SER A 160 0.14 1.35 11.91
N ILE A 161 -0.55 0.94 12.97
CA ILE A 161 -1.67 1.66 13.59
C ILE A 161 -1.28 2.17 14.98
N PRO A 162 -1.91 3.25 15.49
CA PRO A 162 -1.56 3.80 16.78
C PRO A 162 -2.15 2.95 17.91
N VAL A 163 -1.30 2.30 18.69
CA VAL A 163 -1.69 1.41 19.80
C VAL A 163 -0.68 1.53 20.93
N ASN A 164 -1.16 1.60 22.17
CA ASN A 164 -0.29 1.55 23.34
C ASN A 164 0.50 0.22 23.36
N PRO A 165 1.81 0.24 23.61
CA PRO A 165 2.63 -0.97 23.68
C PRO A 165 2.14 -2.04 24.67
N SER A 166 1.42 -1.62 25.72
CA SER A 166 0.85 -2.50 26.75
C SER A 166 -0.39 -3.27 26.28
N ILE A 167 -0.99 -2.90 25.16
CA ILE A 167 -2.18 -3.54 24.59
C ILE A 167 -1.74 -4.56 23.54
N SER A 168 -2.29 -5.78 23.62
CA SER A 168 -2.00 -6.81 22.63
C SER A 168 -2.63 -6.46 21.27
N THR A 169 -1.98 -6.88 20.18
CA THR A 169 -2.51 -6.70 18.82
C THR A 169 -3.93 -7.24 18.68
N ASP A 170 -4.23 -8.42 19.25
CA ASP A 170 -5.57 -9.03 19.19
C ASP A 170 -6.63 -8.15 19.86
N ARG A 171 -6.31 -7.56 21.03
CA ARG A 171 -7.24 -6.67 21.72
C ARG A 171 -7.44 -5.37 20.94
N ALA A 172 -6.37 -4.82 20.37
CA ALA A 172 -6.46 -3.62 19.55
C ALA A 172 -7.34 -3.86 18.32
N LEU A 173 -7.14 -4.98 17.63
CA LEU A 173 -7.96 -5.36 16.47
C LEU A 173 -9.43 -5.62 16.87
N SER A 174 -9.70 -6.26 18.01
CA SER A 174 -11.09 -6.48 18.45
C SER A 174 -11.85 -5.18 18.70
N VAL A 175 -11.18 -4.19 19.29
CA VAL A 175 -11.78 -2.87 19.57
C VAL A 175 -12.11 -2.14 18.26
N ILE A 176 -11.23 -2.24 17.27
CA ILE A 176 -11.44 -1.64 15.94
C ILE A 176 -12.57 -2.38 15.21
N GLU A 177 -12.60 -3.71 15.27
CA GLU A 177 -13.64 -4.55 14.66
C GLU A 177 -15.03 -4.21 15.20
N GLU A 178 -15.18 -4.03 16.51
CA GLU A 178 -16.44 -3.57 17.15
C GLU A 178 -16.93 -2.22 16.60
N PHE A 179 -16.03 -1.36 16.12
CA PHE A 179 -16.39 -0.10 15.48
C PHE A 179 -16.72 -0.27 13.98
N VAL A 180 -15.92 -1.04 13.25
CA VAL A 180 -16.01 -1.17 11.79
C VAL A 180 -17.20 -2.03 11.36
N ASP A 181 -17.40 -3.19 11.98
CA ASP A 181 -18.39 -4.19 11.57
C ASP A 181 -19.83 -3.67 11.51
N PRO A 182 -20.39 -3.00 12.54
CA PRO A 182 -21.77 -2.53 12.47
C PRO A 182 -21.96 -1.47 11.39
N ILE A 183 -20.97 -0.59 11.17
CA ILE A 183 -21.03 0.46 10.15
C ILE A 183 -20.99 -0.17 8.76
N TYR A 184 -20.05 -1.09 8.54
CA TYR A 184 -19.91 -1.80 7.27
C TYR A 184 -21.12 -2.67 6.94
N SER A 185 -21.68 -3.38 7.93
CA SER A 185 -22.86 -4.22 7.78
C SER A 185 -24.08 -3.39 7.37
N ASN A 186 -24.33 -2.26 8.04
CA ASN A 186 -25.45 -1.37 7.71
C ASN A 186 -25.32 -0.80 6.29
N PHE A 187 -24.11 -0.40 5.89
CA PHE A 187 -23.83 0.05 4.53
C PHE A 187 -24.09 -1.05 3.51
N SER A 188 -23.57 -2.26 3.77
CA SER A 188 -23.72 -3.40 2.88
C SER A 188 -25.19 -3.77 2.66
N LEU A 189 -25.98 -3.80 3.74
CA LEU A 189 -27.43 -4.02 3.66
C LEU A 189 -28.14 -2.92 2.86
N THR A 190 -27.70 -1.67 2.99
CA THR A 190 -28.25 -0.55 2.20
C THR A 190 -27.96 -0.74 0.71
N ILE A 191 -26.74 -1.14 0.36
CA ILE A 191 -26.38 -1.45 -1.03
C ILE A 191 -27.17 -2.65 -1.55
N ASP A 192 -27.44 -3.66 -0.72
CA ASP A 192 -28.24 -4.83 -1.10
C ASP A 192 -29.70 -4.52 -1.40
N THR A 193 -30.22 -3.34 -1.01
CA THR A 193 -31.54 -2.88 -1.45
C THR A 193 -31.57 -2.50 -2.93
N PHE A 194 -30.40 -2.17 -3.50
CA PHE A 194 -30.25 -1.96 -4.92
C PHE A 194 -30.18 -3.32 -5.64
N PRO A 195 -30.84 -3.51 -6.80
CA PRO A 195 -30.95 -4.83 -7.44
C PRO A 195 -29.65 -5.28 -8.13
N CYS A 196 -28.55 -5.39 -7.39
CA CYS A 196 -27.17 -5.64 -7.84
C CYS A 196 -26.99 -6.84 -8.79
N GLY A 197 -27.82 -7.88 -8.65
CA GLY A 197 -27.77 -9.08 -9.49
C GLY A 197 -28.63 -9.02 -10.76
N SER A 198 -29.41 -7.95 -10.96
CA SER A 198 -30.26 -7.80 -12.14
C SER A 198 -29.49 -7.13 -13.28
N SER A 199 -29.39 -7.82 -14.42
CA SER A 199 -28.83 -7.23 -15.64
C SER A 199 -29.70 -6.11 -16.24
N GLU A 200 -30.98 -6.04 -15.87
CA GLU A 200 -31.93 -5.06 -16.40
C GLU A 200 -32.08 -3.83 -15.48
N PHE A 201 -32.14 -4.05 -14.16
CA PHE A 201 -32.42 -2.99 -13.19
C PHE A 201 -31.24 -2.65 -12.27
N GLY A 202 -30.22 -3.52 -12.22
CA GLY A 202 -29.04 -3.40 -11.36
C GLY A 202 -27.82 -2.75 -12.01
N MET A 203 -27.92 -2.37 -13.28
CA MET A 203 -26.81 -1.76 -14.01
C MET A 203 -26.81 -0.24 -13.80
N TYR A 204 -26.03 0.23 -12.83
CA TYR A 204 -25.75 1.67 -12.63
C TYR A 204 -24.43 2.11 -13.27
N SER A 205 -23.59 1.15 -13.67
CA SER A 205 -22.29 1.37 -14.31
C SER A 205 -21.94 0.20 -15.22
N TYR A 206 -21.21 0.47 -16.31
CA TYR A 206 -20.68 -0.57 -17.21
C TYR A 206 -19.39 -1.21 -16.69
N VAL A 207 -18.73 -0.58 -15.71
CA VAL A 207 -17.38 -0.97 -15.25
C VAL A 207 -17.30 -1.12 -13.74
N GLN A 208 -18.43 -0.98 -13.02
CA GLN A 208 -18.49 -1.10 -11.55
C GLN A 208 -19.62 -2.03 -11.14
N THR A 209 -19.45 -2.68 -9.99
CA THR A 209 -20.40 -3.63 -9.42
C THR A 209 -20.67 -3.26 -7.96
N CYS A 210 -21.75 -3.77 -7.39
CA CYS A 210 -22.02 -3.55 -5.97
C CYS A 210 -20.90 -4.08 -5.07
N ASP A 211 -20.19 -5.14 -5.48
CA ASP A 211 -19.03 -5.64 -4.74
C ASP A 211 -17.86 -4.66 -4.76
N SER A 212 -17.59 -4.00 -5.90
CA SER A 212 -16.56 -2.95 -5.96
C SER A 212 -16.95 -1.72 -5.13
N CYS A 213 -18.25 -1.38 -5.07
CA CYS A 213 -18.78 -0.36 -4.17
C CYS A 213 -18.56 -0.70 -2.69
N LYS A 214 -19.05 -1.88 -2.25
CA LYS A 214 -18.91 -2.34 -0.86
C LYS A 214 -17.45 -2.35 -0.44
N ARG A 215 -16.56 -2.82 -1.30
CA ARG A 215 -15.14 -2.88 -1.00
C ARG A 215 -14.47 -1.51 -0.97
N SER A 216 -14.83 -0.60 -1.89
CA SER A 216 -14.33 0.79 -1.84
C SER A 216 -14.75 1.48 -0.56
N TYR A 217 -16.00 1.26 -0.12
CA TYR A 217 -16.49 1.76 1.16
C TYR A 217 -15.75 1.14 2.34
N GLN A 218 -15.51 -0.18 2.31
CA GLN A 218 -14.71 -0.87 3.33
C GLN A 218 -13.30 -0.27 3.42
N ASN A 219 -12.62 -0.07 2.29
CA ASN A 219 -11.29 0.53 2.26
C ASN A 219 -11.29 1.95 2.85
N TRP A 220 -12.27 2.78 2.50
CA TRP A 220 -12.44 4.11 3.07
C TRP A 220 -12.69 4.05 4.58
N LEU A 221 -13.61 3.19 5.04
CA LEU A 221 -13.93 3.03 6.45
C LEU A 221 -12.73 2.54 7.25
N CYS A 222 -11.98 1.56 6.72
CA CYS A 222 -10.73 1.10 7.31
C CYS A 222 -9.68 2.20 7.39
N ALA A 223 -9.53 3.04 6.36
CA ALA A 223 -8.58 4.18 6.40
C ALA A 223 -8.93 5.21 7.49
N VAL A 224 -10.23 5.39 7.73
CA VAL A 224 -10.78 6.34 8.71
C VAL A 224 -10.80 5.78 10.13
N ALA A 225 -11.00 4.47 10.28
CA ALA A 225 -11.02 3.77 11.57
C ALA A 225 -9.61 3.39 12.05
N MET A 226 -8.72 3.04 11.12
CA MET A 226 -7.36 2.59 11.37
C MET A 226 -6.36 3.59 10.76
N PRO A 227 -6.12 4.75 11.40
CA PRO A 227 -5.17 5.72 10.87
C PRO A 227 -3.76 5.12 10.76
N ARG A 228 -3.05 5.42 9.67
CA ARG A 228 -1.66 5.00 9.51
C ARG A 228 -0.77 5.82 10.43
N CYS A 229 -0.11 5.13 11.35
CA CYS A 229 0.74 5.69 12.39
C CYS A 229 2.16 5.90 11.88
N THR A 230 2.75 7.04 12.23
CA THR A 230 4.15 7.39 12.03
C THR A 230 4.73 7.97 13.31
N ASP A 231 6.04 8.14 13.35
CA ASP A 231 6.65 8.99 14.37
C ASP A 231 6.05 10.41 14.27
N ALA A 232 5.85 11.05 15.42
CA ALA A 232 5.44 12.45 15.46
C ALA A 232 6.57 13.32 14.88
N LEU A 233 6.18 14.37 14.16
CA LEU A 233 7.12 15.31 13.57
C LEU A 233 7.62 16.30 14.63
N ASP A 234 8.91 16.61 14.61
CA ASP A 234 9.52 17.57 15.53
C ASP A 234 9.05 19.00 15.21
N ASP A 235 8.94 19.32 13.92
CA ASP A 235 8.40 20.58 13.41
C ASP A 235 7.40 20.31 12.26
N PRO A 236 6.12 20.04 12.59
CA PRO A 236 5.10 19.79 11.58
C PRO A 236 4.90 20.94 10.58
N SER A 237 5.27 22.18 10.95
CA SER A 237 5.07 23.35 10.09
C SER A 237 5.99 23.36 8.86
N THR A 238 7.14 22.68 8.96
CA THR A 238 8.10 22.55 7.86
C THR A 238 8.20 21.12 7.32
N GLN A 239 7.76 20.12 8.09
CA GLN A 239 7.85 18.72 7.74
C GLN A 239 6.53 18.11 7.23
N SER A 240 5.42 18.86 7.28
CA SER A 240 4.13 18.41 6.78
C SER A 240 3.37 19.46 5.99
N ARG A 241 2.50 19.00 5.08
CA ARG A 241 1.44 19.82 4.48
C ARG A 241 0.12 19.81 5.22
N ALA A 242 -0.08 18.87 6.15
CA ALA A 242 -1.33 18.81 6.88
C ALA A 242 -1.41 19.95 7.90
N THR A 243 -2.59 20.56 8.00
CA THR A 243 -2.86 21.51 9.08
C THR A 243 -2.75 20.80 10.43
N GLN A 244 -2.08 21.45 11.38
CA GLN A 244 -2.04 20.99 12.78
C GLN A 244 -3.14 21.64 13.62
N ASP A 245 -4.06 22.38 12.99
CA ASP A 245 -5.21 22.96 13.65
C ASP A 245 -6.48 22.20 13.24
N GLY A 246 -7.04 21.44 14.18
CA GLY A 246 -8.29 20.71 13.98
C GLY A 246 -9.55 21.57 14.07
N THR A 247 -9.43 22.87 14.40
CA THR A 247 -10.57 23.77 14.62
C THR A 247 -10.93 24.64 13.41
N GLU A 248 -10.10 24.61 12.36
CA GLU A 248 -10.36 25.35 11.13
C GLU A 248 -11.63 24.80 10.43
N LEU A 249 -12.62 25.67 10.24
CA LEU A 249 -13.89 25.35 9.57
C LEU A 249 -13.78 25.38 8.04
N THR A 250 -12.72 25.99 7.53
CA THR A 250 -12.34 26.03 6.13
C THR A 250 -10.92 25.50 6.03
N GLY A 251 -10.66 24.61 5.08
CA GLY A 251 -9.32 24.26 4.66
C GLY A 251 -8.56 25.55 4.40
N ALA A 252 -7.40 25.69 5.01
CA ALA A 252 -6.50 26.77 4.66
C ALA A 252 -6.30 26.73 3.13
N PRO A 253 -6.17 27.87 2.43
CA PRO A 253 -5.70 27.86 1.05
C PRO A 253 -4.27 27.32 1.04
N THR A 254 -4.13 26.01 1.06
CA THR A 254 -2.85 25.34 1.01
C THR A 254 -2.42 25.46 -0.43
N GLY A 255 -1.49 26.37 -0.69
CA GLY A 255 -0.80 26.39 -1.98
C GLY A 255 -0.23 25.01 -2.32
N LEU A 256 0.22 24.85 -3.56
CA LEU A 256 0.70 23.58 -4.08
C LEU A 256 1.75 22.93 -3.16
N ASN A 257 1.70 21.60 -3.02
CA ASN A 257 2.72 20.83 -2.30
C ASN A 257 3.97 20.66 -3.16
N THR A 258 4.65 21.76 -3.48
CA THR A 258 5.86 21.76 -4.31
C THR A 258 7.04 21.04 -3.67
N ASP A 259 7.04 20.97 -2.34
CA ASP A 259 8.12 20.36 -1.56
C ASP A 259 7.91 18.85 -1.36
N LEU A 260 6.80 18.29 -1.88
CA LEU A 260 6.45 16.87 -1.74
C LEU A 260 6.46 16.42 -0.27
N LEU A 261 5.93 17.24 0.62
CA LEU A 261 5.85 16.91 2.04
C LEU A 261 4.65 15.98 2.31
N PRO A 262 4.75 15.08 3.30
CA PRO A 262 3.66 14.20 3.67
C PRO A 262 2.54 14.96 4.41
N TYR A 263 1.32 14.42 4.37
CA TYR A 263 0.16 14.93 5.10
C TYR A 263 0.05 14.21 6.44
N ILE A 264 0.83 14.66 7.42
CA ILE A 264 0.94 14.07 8.76
C ILE A 264 0.43 15.07 9.81
N VAL A 265 -0.48 14.63 10.67
CA VAL A 265 -0.96 15.40 11.81
C VAL A 265 -0.41 14.78 13.08
N ASN A 266 0.26 15.57 13.93
CA ASN A 266 0.65 15.11 15.25
C ASN A 266 -0.59 15.00 16.13
N ARG A 267 -0.91 13.79 16.58
CA ARG A 267 -2.05 13.48 17.45
C ARG A 267 -1.61 13.30 18.89
N ASN A 268 -2.49 13.67 19.82
CA ASN A 268 -2.28 13.56 21.26
C ASN A 268 -1.04 14.31 21.78
N GLY A 269 -0.67 15.42 21.12
CA GLY A 269 0.38 16.34 21.55
C GLY A 269 -0.14 17.50 22.39
N ASN A 270 0.63 17.90 23.41
CA ASN A 270 0.49 19.14 24.22
C ASN A 270 -0.89 19.50 24.82
N GLY A 271 -1.84 18.56 24.91
CA GLY A 271 -3.04 18.72 25.75
C GLY A 271 -4.08 19.72 25.25
N THR A 272 -3.95 20.26 24.03
CA THR A 272 -5.03 20.99 23.37
C THR A 272 -5.98 19.99 22.72
N GLY A 273 -7.27 20.06 23.02
CA GLY A 273 -8.29 19.14 22.46
C GLY A 273 -8.44 19.18 20.93
N ALA A 274 -7.69 20.04 20.23
CA ALA A 274 -7.67 20.18 18.78
C ALA A 274 -6.92 19.04 18.05
N LEU A 275 -6.12 18.25 18.77
CA LEU A 275 -5.26 17.21 18.21
C LEU A 275 -5.59 15.80 18.71
N THR A 276 -6.83 15.55 19.14
CA THR A 276 -7.30 14.19 19.45
C THR A 276 -7.19 13.29 18.23
N SER A 277 -7.08 11.98 18.45
CA SER A 277 -7.14 11.01 17.37
C SER A 277 -8.45 11.14 16.58
N ARG A 278 -8.39 10.79 15.29
CA ARG A 278 -9.53 10.86 14.37
C ARG A 278 -10.79 10.17 14.91
N GLN A 279 -10.61 9.07 15.63
CA GLN A 279 -11.70 8.33 16.26
C GLN A 279 -11.57 8.35 17.79
N PRO A 280 -12.64 8.66 18.54
CA PRO A 280 -12.59 8.72 20.00
C PRO A 280 -12.16 7.41 20.66
N PHE A 281 -12.48 6.26 20.06
CA PHE A 281 -12.10 4.96 20.62
C PHE A 281 -10.58 4.75 20.64
N ILE A 282 -9.82 5.41 19.76
CA ILE A 282 -8.36 5.32 19.73
C ILE A 282 -7.81 5.92 21.02
N ASP A 283 -8.25 7.11 21.38
CA ASP A 283 -7.80 7.77 22.61
C ASP A 283 -8.32 7.08 23.88
N GLN A 284 -9.55 6.58 23.85
CA GLN A 284 -10.19 5.99 25.03
C GLN A 284 -9.71 4.56 25.32
N GLN A 285 -9.53 3.75 24.27
CA GLN A 285 -9.31 2.30 24.39
C GLN A 285 -7.94 1.85 23.91
N LEU A 286 -7.33 2.52 22.91
CA LEU A 286 -6.00 2.15 22.39
C LEU A 286 -4.86 2.98 22.99
N GLN A 287 -5.15 4.18 23.48
CA GLN A 287 -4.27 5.04 24.28
C GLN A 287 -2.81 5.11 23.77
N PRO A 288 -2.58 5.40 22.47
CA PRO A 288 -1.25 5.33 21.86
C PRO A 288 -0.27 6.38 22.39
N GLY A 289 -0.70 7.41 23.12
CA GLY A 289 0.16 8.56 23.43
C GLY A 289 0.38 9.43 22.19
N LEU A 290 1.49 10.18 22.15
CA LEU A 290 1.86 11.04 21.01
C LEU A 290 2.28 10.19 19.80
N TYR A 291 1.69 10.47 18.64
CA TYR A 291 2.05 9.85 17.36
C TYR A 291 1.75 10.78 16.18
N GLY A 292 2.33 10.50 15.02
CA GLY A 292 1.94 11.14 13.76
C GLY A 292 0.87 10.31 13.04
N GLU A 293 -0.23 10.92 12.64
CA GLU A 293 -1.22 10.31 11.75
C GLU A 293 -0.93 10.72 10.30
N LEU A 294 -0.56 9.76 9.46
CA LEU A 294 -0.58 9.96 8.01
C LEU A 294 -2.04 9.93 7.52
N LEU A 295 -2.55 11.07 7.09
CA LEU A 295 -3.95 11.24 6.69
C LEU A 295 -4.31 10.30 5.52
N PRO A 296 -5.56 9.78 5.48
CA PRO A 296 -6.05 9.03 4.33
C PRO A 296 -6.02 9.90 3.07
N CYS A 297 -5.70 9.31 1.92
CA CYS A 297 -5.80 10.04 0.67
C CYS A 297 -7.27 10.32 0.36
N ILE A 298 -7.61 11.53 -0.11
CA ILE A 298 -8.98 11.90 -0.50
C ILE A 298 -9.55 10.97 -1.59
N TYR A 299 -8.69 10.34 -2.38
CA TYR A 299 -9.10 9.31 -3.34
C TYR A 299 -9.77 8.09 -2.71
N THR A 300 -9.49 7.76 -1.45
CA THR A 300 -10.25 6.71 -0.76
C THR A 300 -11.74 7.05 -0.73
N CYS A 301 -12.09 8.33 -0.50
CA CYS A 301 -13.46 8.82 -0.57
C CYS A 301 -14.00 8.84 -2.01
N TYR A 302 -13.23 9.40 -2.97
CA TYR A 302 -13.68 9.48 -4.37
C TYR A 302 -13.91 8.10 -4.99
N PHE A 303 -13.18 7.07 -4.56
CA PHE A 303 -13.43 5.70 -4.99
C PHE A 303 -14.80 5.20 -4.56
N VAL A 304 -15.27 5.53 -3.36
CA VAL A 304 -16.66 5.23 -2.96
C VAL A 304 -17.64 5.93 -3.90
N SER A 305 -17.46 7.24 -4.14
CA SER A 305 -18.31 8.01 -5.05
C SER A 305 -18.33 7.44 -6.47
N ARG A 306 -17.19 6.92 -6.95
CA ARG A 306 -17.03 6.39 -8.31
C ARG A 306 -17.61 4.98 -8.48
N THR A 307 -17.55 4.17 -7.43
CA THR A 307 -17.91 2.74 -7.50
C THR A 307 -19.34 2.46 -7.07
N CYS A 308 -19.96 3.34 -6.29
CA CYS A 308 -21.28 3.11 -5.71
C CYS A 308 -22.45 3.65 -6.55
N PRO A 309 -23.64 3.03 -6.44
CA PRO A 309 -24.84 3.52 -7.10
C PRO A 309 -25.26 4.90 -6.55
N PRO A 310 -25.98 5.72 -7.34
CA PRO A 310 -26.38 7.08 -6.94
C PRO A 310 -27.35 7.13 -5.75
N LEU A 311 -27.92 5.98 -5.34
CA LEU A 311 -28.87 5.85 -4.23
C LEU A 311 -28.34 6.43 -2.92
N ILE A 312 -27.05 6.25 -2.63
CA ILE A 312 -26.45 6.66 -1.34
C ILE A 312 -26.08 8.15 -1.28
N GLN A 313 -26.17 8.87 -2.41
CA GLN A 313 -25.80 10.30 -2.52
C GLN A 313 -24.44 10.64 -1.88
N TRP A 314 -23.50 9.70 -1.96
CA TRP A 314 -22.18 9.84 -1.37
C TRP A 314 -21.47 11.07 -1.94
N THR A 315 -21.00 11.94 -1.05
CA THR A 315 -20.35 13.20 -1.43
C THR A 315 -19.07 13.36 -0.62
N CYS A 316 -17.96 13.58 -1.31
CA CYS A 316 -16.67 13.84 -0.69
C CYS A 316 -16.48 15.34 -0.42
N PRO A 317 -15.72 15.70 0.63
CA PRO A 317 -15.36 17.09 0.87
C PRO A 317 -14.53 17.63 -0.31
N LEU A 318 -14.68 18.93 -0.57
CA LEU A 318 -13.91 19.62 -1.61
C LEU A 318 -12.52 19.95 -1.08
N TRP A 319 -11.50 19.75 -1.91
CA TRP A 319 -10.09 19.91 -1.54
C TRP A 319 -9.84 21.26 -0.89
N ASP A 320 -10.11 22.34 -1.63
CA ASP A 320 -9.88 23.74 -1.20
C ASP A 320 -10.93 24.31 -0.24
N ILE A 321 -11.76 23.44 0.38
CA ILE A 321 -12.80 23.90 1.32
C ILE A 321 -12.76 23.15 2.64
N THR A 322 -12.73 21.82 2.66
CA THR A 322 -12.72 21.07 3.93
C THR A 322 -11.89 19.79 3.90
N ALA A 323 -11.49 19.30 2.72
CA ALA A 323 -10.82 18.00 2.65
C ALA A 323 -9.43 18.04 3.27
N GLN A 324 -8.68 19.14 3.12
CA GLN A 324 -7.29 19.29 3.60
C GLN A 324 -7.13 19.08 5.12
N ARG A 325 -8.21 19.22 5.89
CA ARG A 325 -8.21 18.95 7.34
C ARG A 325 -8.11 17.47 7.64
N ASP A 326 -8.88 16.66 6.90
CA ASP A 326 -9.12 15.26 7.23
C ASP A 326 -8.48 14.29 6.25
N TYR A 327 -8.00 14.77 5.11
CA TYR A 327 -7.43 13.99 4.03
C TYR A 327 -6.12 14.60 3.52
N GLY A 328 -5.18 13.72 3.20
CA GLY A 328 -4.08 14.04 2.33
C GLY A 328 -4.45 13.79 0.87
N THR A 329 -3.49 14.00 -0.01
CA THR A 329 -3.64 13.70 -1.44
C THR A 329 -2.31 13.23 -2.01
N PHE A 330 -2.35 12.71 -3.23
CA PHE A 330 -1.16 12.29 -3.95
C PHE A 330 -0.22 13.47 -4.20
N ALA A 331 1.01 13.16 -4.60
CA ALA A 331 2.01 14.16 -4.93
C ALA A 331 1.50 15.19 -5.97
N ASP A 332 0.66 14.79 -6.92
CA ASP A 332 0.28 15.52 -8.13
C ASP A 332 -1.03 16.32 -8.06
N SER A 333 -1.41 16.85 -6.89
CA SER A 333 -2.60 17.71 -6.77
C SER A 333 -2.29 19.21 -6.92
N ASP A 334 -3.02 19.91 -7.79
CA ASP A 334 -2.99 21.37 -7.91
C ASP A 334 -4.38 22.01 -8.18
N GLU A 335 -4.39 23.33 -8.44
CA GLU A 335 -5.59 24.14 -8.71
C GLU A 335 -6.37 23.69 -9.96
N GLU A 336 -5.73 22.98 -10.90
CA GLU A 336 -6.35 22.41 -12.10
C GLU A 336 -6.94 21.00 -11.85
N GLY A 337 -6.67 20.44 -10.67
CA GLY A 337 -7.26 19.21 -10.18
C GLY A 337 -6.27 18.31 -9.47
N ILE A 338 -6.82 17.23 -8.91
CA ILE A 338 -6.03 16.18 -8.29
C ILE A 338 -5.52 15.27 -9.42
N GLY A 339 -4.21 15.28 -9.69
CA GLY A 339 -3.60 14.60 -10.83
C GLY A 339 -3.12 15.52 -11.97
N ALA A 340 -2.85 16.79 -11.68
CA ALA A 340 -2.39 17.80 -12.63
C ALA A 340 -0.86 17.98 -12.56
N ALA A 341 -0.30 18.37 -13.70
CA ALA A 341 0.97 17.85 -14.20
C ALA A 341 2.24 18.32 -13.46
N GLU A 342 2.13 19.19 -12.46
CA GLU A 342 3.32 19.86 -11.91
C GLU A 342 4.04 19.06 -10.79
N ASN A 343 3.38 18.12 -10.10
CA ASN A 343 3.99 17.44 -8.92
C ASN A 343 3.98 15.89 -8.95
N GLY A 344 3.77 15.28 -10.12
CA GLY A 344 4.02 13.84 -10.36
C GLY A 344 4.23 13.47 -11.83
N GLY A 345 4.17 14.46 -12.73
CA GLY A 345 4.20 14.27 -14.17
C GLY A 345 5.18 15.22 -14.84
N ALA A 346 6.47 15.05 -14.55
CA ALA A 346 7.54 15.93 -15.00
C ALA A 346 7.32 17.36 -14.52
N GLY A 347 8.17 17.84 -13.60
CA GLY A 347 8.34 19.30 -13.49
C GLY A 347 8.63 19.88 -14.88
N LYS A 348 8.66 21.21 -15.04
CA LYS A 348 8.94 21.86 -16.34
C LYS A 348 10.14 21.29 -17.11
N ASP A 349 11.05 20.59 -16.42
CA ASP A 349 12.26 19.95 -16.91
C ASP A 349 12.14 18.44 -17.26
N GLY A 350 10.95 17.82 -17.20
CA GLY A 350 10.82 16.38 -17.54
C GLY A 350 11.09 15.41 -16.38
N MET A 351 11.58 15.92 -15.24
CA MET A 351 12.07 15.09 -14.12
C MET A 351 10.92 14.72 -13.17
N ARG A 352 10.70 13.41 -12.98
CA ARG A 352 9.62 12.87 -12.14
C ARG A 352 10.15 12.46 -10.77
N TRP A 353 9.84 13.24 -9.74
CA TRP A 353 10.30 13.02 -8.36
C TRP A 353 9.47 11.98 -7.57
N GLY A 354 8.94 10.97 -8.26
CA GLY A 354 8.21 9.85 -7.65
C GLY A 354 8.03 8.63 -8.57
N GLY A 355 8.80 8.56 -9.67
CA GLY A 355 8.71 7.49 -10.65
C GLY A 355 7.88 7.87 -11.91
N TYR A 356 7.78 6.94 -12.86
CA TYR A 356 7.20 7.18 -14.19
C TYR A 356 5.65 7.15 -14.24
N GLN A 357 4.97 7.12 -13.09
CA GLN A 357 3.55 6.76 -12.98
C GLN A 357 2.68 7.96 -12.55
N ARG A 358 1.40 7.97 -12.94
CA ARG A 358 0.47 9.11 -12.81
C ARG A 358 -0.32 9.14 -11.47
N TYR A 359 -0.04 8.27 -10.51
CA TYR A 359 -0.75 8.24 -9.22
C TYR A 359 0.23 7.75 -8.16
N ILE A 360 0.88 8.69 -7.48
CA ILE A 360 2.00 8.41 -6.59
C ILE A 360 1.61 8.82 -5.17
N ALA A 361 1.24 7.83 -4.36
CA ALA A 361 1.01 8.00 -2.93
C ALA A 361 2.28 7.77 -2.09
N THR A 362 3.32 7.20 -2.69
CA THR A 362 4.58 6.88 -2.03
C THR A 362 5.73 7.06 -3.02
N ASP A 363 6.82 7.70 -2.59
CA ASP A 363 7.99 7.91 -3.43
C ASP A 363 8.80 6.62 -3.67
N ALA A 364 9.89 6.73 -4.43
CA ALA A 364 10.78 5.60 -4.73
C ALA A 364 11.58 5.10 -3.50
N PHE A 365 11.55 5.84 -2.39
CA PHE A 365 12.25 5.54 -1.14
C PHE A 365 11.32 5.04 -0.03
N GLY A 366 10.02 4.87 -0.32
CA GLY A 366 9.04 4.36 0.64
C GLY A 366 8.39 5.44 1.51
N ASN A 367 8.65 6.73 1.27
CA ASN A 367 7.97 7.82 1.98
C ASN A 367 6.57 8.00 1.42
N ALA A 368 5.55 7.83 2.26
CA ALA A 368 4.15 7.98 1.86
C ALA A 368 3.66 9.41 2.07
N TYR A 369 3.00 9.98 1.06
CA TYR A 369 2.38 11.31 1.14
C TYR A 369 1.04 11.27 1.89
N CYS A 370 0.26 10.23 1.66
CA CYS A 370 -1.01 9.95 2.33
C CYS A 370 -1.29 8.44 2.37
N ASN A 371 -2.22 8.00 3.22
CA ASN A 371 -2.64 6.60 3.28
C ASN A 371 -3.64 6.27 2.15
N SER A 372 -3.14 5.66 1.07
CA SER A 372 -3.93 5.41 -0.13
C SER A 372 -4.81 4.17 -0.06
N MET A 373 -4.59 3.26 0.89
CA MET A 373 -5.27 1.94 0.92
C MET A 373 -5.18 1.19 -0.42
N GLY A 374 -4.15 1.45 -1.22
CA GLY A 374 -3.94 0.85 -2.54
C GLY A 374 -4.77 1.45 -3.68
N VAL A 375 -5.53 2.53 -3.47
CA VAL A 375 -6.30 3.19 -4.57
C VAL A 375 -5.39 3.76 -5.66
N ASP A 376 -4.15 4.12 -5.33
CA ASP A 376 -3.12 4.50 -6.28
C ASP A 376 -2.78 3.36 -7.26
N PHE A 377 -2.73 2.12 -6.77
CA PHE A 377 -2.56 0.93 -7.62
C PHE A 377 -3.78 0.70 -8.50
N LEU A 378 -4.99 0.80 -7.96
CA LEU A 378 -6.23 0.63 -8.72
C LEU A 378 -6.34 1.66 -9.85
N LEU A 379 -5.98 2.92 -9.59
CA LEU A 379 -5.94 3.95 -10.63
C LEU A 379 -4.87 3.66 -11.67
N ARG A 380 -3.68 3.23 -11.26
CA ARG A 380 -2.62 2.86 -12.20
C ARG A 380 -3.04 1.70 -13.10
N GLU A 381 -3.62 0.65 -12.53
CA GLU A 381 -4.00 -0.54 -13.27
C GLU A 381 -5.20 -0.26 -14.20
N SER A 382 -6.20 0.49 -13.72
CA SER A 382 -7.35 0.88 -14.58
C SER A 382 -6.98 1.84 -15.71
N ASN A 383 -5.91 2.63 -15.55
CA ASN A 383 -5.38 3.51 -16.60
C ASN A 383 -4.27 2.84 -17.44
N GLY A 384 -3.74 1.71 -17.00
CA GLY A 384 -2.82 0.89 -17.77
C GLY A 384 -3.59 0.28 -18.94
N GLY A 385 -3.36 0.79 -20.15
CA GLY A 385 -4.02 0.25 -21.33
C GLY A 385 -3.90 -1.27 -21.37
N LEU A 386 -5.00 -1.98 -21.67
CA LEU A 386 -5.02 -3.43 -21.83
C LEU A 386 -3.79 -3.85 -22.62
N GLY A 387 -2.87 -4.57 -21.95
CA GLY A 387 -1.70 -5.13 -22.62
C GLY A 387 -2.21 -5.87 -23.85
N ARG A 388 -1.64 -5.55 -25.03
CA ARG A 388 -1.98 -6.24 -26.28
C ARG A 388 -1.94 -7.73 -26.00
N MET A 389 -3.11 -8.38 -25.94
CA MET A 389 -3.18 -9.83 -25.98
C MET A 389 -2.31 -10.27 -27.17
N PRO A 390 -1.43 -11.26 -27.01
CA PRO A 390 -0.73 -11.82 -28.16
C PRO A 390 -1.79 -12.23 -29.17
N ARG A 391 -1.68 -11.74 -30.40
CA ARG A 391 -2.62 -12.01 -31.52
C ARG A 391 -2.72 -13.50 -31.92
N GLY A 392 -2.26 -14.43 -31.08
CA GLY A 392 -2.13 -15.86 -31.40
C GLY A 392 -3.29 -16.77 -30.98
N LEU A 393 -4.27 -16.31 -30.19
CA LEU A 393 -5.32 -17.21 -29.66
C LEU A 393 -6.71 -17.06 -30.31
N TYR A 394 -6.87 -16.19 -31.31
CA TYR A 394 -8.12 -16.08 -32.07
C TYR A 394 -8.22 -17.04 -33.26
N ALA A 395 -7.21 -17.89 -33.51
CA ALA A 395 -7.19 -18.76 -34.69
C ALA A 395 -7.72 -20.19 -34.46
N ILE A 396 -8.14 -20.57 -33.25
CA ILE A 396 -8.56 -21.97 -32.96
C ILE A 396 -10.08 -22.10 -32.67
N SER A 397 -10.78 -21.01 -32.36
CA SER A 397 -12.22 -21.04 -32.06
C SER A 397 -13.15 -20.78 -33.26
N ALA A 398 -12.63 -20.35 -34.42
CA ALA A 398 -13.44 -20.15 -35.64
C ALA A 398 -13.51 -21.40 -36.55
N ALA A 399 -12.63 -22.40 -36.37
CA ALA A 399 -12.61 -23.60 -37.21
C ALA A 399 -13.46 -24.77 -36.68
N MET A 400 -13.95 -24.70 -35.43
CA MET A 400 -14.79 -25.75 -34.82
C MET A 400 -16.30 -25.42 -34.76
N MET A 401 -16.73 -24.27 -35.29
CA MET A 401 -18.16 -23.90 -35.37
C MET A 401 -18.74 -23.91 -36.80
N VAL A 402 -17.99 -24.37 -37.81
CA VAL A 402 -18.49 -24.50 -39.20
C VAL A 402 -18.68 -25.96 -39.65
N SER A 403 -18.27 -26.95 -38.84
CA SER A 403 -18.43 -28.38 -39.19
C SER A 403 -19.48 -29.15 -38.38
N LEU A 404 -20.35 -28.47 -37.62
CA LEU A 404 -21.44 -29.11 -36.86
C LEU A 404 -22.84 -28.56 -37.15
N VAL A 405 -23.08 -28.06 -38.38
CA VAL A 405 -24.42 -27.62 -38.83
C VAL A 405 -24.83 -28.28 -40.17
N ILE A 406 -24.07 -29.24 -40.69
CA ILE A 406 -24.49 -30.03 -41.86
C ILE A 406 -24.26 -31.51 -41.57
N SER A 407 -25.18 -32.14 -40.81
CA SER A 407 -25.44 -33.60 -40.80
C SER A 407 -26.64 -34.00 -39.90
N VAL A 408 -27.69 -33.17 -39.80
CA VAL A 408 -29.03 -33.61 -39.35
C VAL A 408 -30.09 -32.82 -40.12
N ALA A 409 -30.23 -33.13 -41.42
CA ALA A 409 -31.41 -32.85 -42.24
C ALA A 409 -31.19 -33.46 -43.63
N LEU A 410 -31.29 -34.80 -43.72
CA LEU A 410 -31.82 -35.59 -44.84
C LEU A 410 -31.76 -37.07 -44.49
#